data_AF-A0A800A7H9-F1
#
_entry.id   AF-A0A800A7H9-F1
#
_cell.length_a   1.000
_cell.length_b   1.000
_cell.length_c   1.000
_cell.angle_alpha   90.00
_cell.angle_beta   90.00
_cell.angle_gamma   90.00
#
_symmetry.space_group_name_H-M   'P 1'
#
loop_
_entity.id
_entity.type
_entity.pdbx_description
1 polymer ?
#
loop_
_entity_poly.entity_id
_entity_poly.type
_entity_poly.pdbx_seq_one_letter_code
_entity_poly.pdbx_strand_id
1 'polypeptide(L)' 'MEIGTDRVKRGLAEMLKGGVIMDVVNADQARIAEEAGAVAVMALERVPADIRKEGGVARMADPTKIEE' A
#
# COMPACT_ATOMS: atom_id res chain seq x y z
N MET A 1 17.58 -4.22 18.86
CA MET A 1 16.66 -4.50 17.73
C MET A 1 17.20 -5.69 16.98
N GLU A 2 16.48 -6.80 16.96
CA GLU A 2 16.79 -7.89 16.03
C GLU A 2 16.29 -7.48 14.64
N ILE A 3 17.13 -7.66 13.62
CA ILE A 3 16.80 -7.29 12.24
C ILE A 3 16.61 -8.59 11.47
N GLY A 4 15.44 -8.77 10.85
CA GLY A 4 15.16 -9.94 10.02
C GLY A 4 16.21 -10.11 8.92
N THR A 5 16.63 -11.35 8.69
CA THR A 5 17.64 -11.70 7.67
C THR A 5 17.11 -11.45 6.26
N ASP A 6 18.01 -11.30 5.29
CA ASP A 6 17.67 -11.12 3.87
C ASP A 6 16.75 -12.23 3.35
N ARG A 7 16.98 -13.48 3.77
CA ARG A 7 16.13 -14.64 3.46
C ARG A 7 14.67 -14.42 3.89
N VAL A 8 14.44 -13.87 5.08
CA VAL A 8 13.08 -13.61 5.60
C VAL A 8 12.41 -12.50 4.79
N LYS A 9 13.12 -11.42 4.51
CA LYS A 9 12.60 -10.27 3.74
C LYS A 9 12.22 -10.67 2.31
N ARG A 10 13.08 -11.44 1.63
CA ARG A 10 12.77 -11.99 0.31
C ARG A 10 11.62 -12.97 0.37
N GLY A 11 11.61 -13.88 1.34
CA GLY A 11 10.52 -14.85 1.53
C GLY A 11 9.16 -14.19 1.63
N LEU A 12 9.04 -13.07 2.36
CA LEU A 12 7.80 -12.30 2.42
C LEU A 12 7.38 -11.75 1.04
N ALA A 13 8.32 -11.18 0.28
CA ALA A 13 8.03 -10.67 -1.07
C ALA A 13 7.61 -11.79 -2.04
N GLU A 14 8.19 -12.99 -1.90
CA GLU A 14 7.81 -14.17 -2.70
C GLU A 14 6.35 -14.60 -2.47
N MET A 15 5.80 -14.41 -1.25
CA MET A 15 4.40 -14.73 -0.95
C MET A 15 3.40 -13.84 -1.71
N LEU A 16 3.81 -12.66 -2.19
CA LEU A 16 2.96 -11.74 -2.92
C LEU A 16 2.95 -11.99 -4.44
N LYS A 17 3.75 -12.95 -4.93
CA LYS A 17 3.86 -13.24 -6.37
C LYS A 17 2.55 -13.75 -6.94
N GLY A 18 2.20 -13.27 -8.13
CA GLY A 18 0.97 -13.63 -8.84
C GLY A 18 -0.28 -12.88 -8.37
N GLY A 19 -0.16 -12.05 -7.33
CA GLY A 19 -1.24 -11.18 -6.85
C GLY A 19 -1.21 -9.78 -7.43
N VAL A 20 -2.23 -9.00 -7.07
CA VAL A 20 -2.33 -7.56 -7.36
C VAL A 20 -2.23 -6.78 -6.06
N ILE A 21 -1.44 -5.71 -6.06
CA ILE A 21 -1.39 -4.72 -4.96
C ILE A 21 -2.10 -3.47 -5.44
N MET A 22 -3.10 -2.98 -4.69
CA MET A 22 -3.92 -1.83 -5.11
C MET A 22 -3.63 -0.57 -4.29
N ASP A 23 -3.52 0.57 -4.97
CA ASP A 23 -3.44 1.89 -4.35
C ASP A 23 -4.80 2.27 -3.76
N VAL A 24 -4.84 2.67 -2.48
CA VAL A 24 -6.07 3.05 -1.77
C VAL A 24 -5.87 4.33 -0.96
N VAL A 25 -6.93 5.12 -0.79
CA VAL A 25 -6.86 6.40 -0.04
C VAL A 25 -7.80 6.47 1.18
N ASN A 26 -8.53 5.40 1.49
CA ASN A 26 -9.37 5.27 2.70
C ASN A 26 -9.73 3.79 2.97
N ALA A 27 -10.32 3.52 4.14
CA ALA A 27 -10.70 2.18 4.57
C ALA A 27 -11.74 1.51 3.66
N ASP A 28 -12.66 2.27 3.08
CA ASP A 28 -13.67 1.73 2.16
C ASP A 28 -13.02 1.18 0.88
N GLN A 29 -12.05 1.89 0.30
CA GLN A 29 -11.28 1.39 -0.85
C GLN A 29 -10.43 0.18 -0.48
N ALA A 30 -9.85 0.16 0.74
CA ALA A 30 -9.09 -0.99 1.21
C ALA A 30 -9.97 -2.25 1.26
N ARG A 31 -11.20 -2.12 1.77
CA ARG A 31 -12.16 -3.24 1.82
C ARG A 31 -12.59 -3.70 0.43
N ILE A 32 -12.86 -2.76 -0.49
CA ILE A 32 -13.19 -3.11 -1.88
C ILE A 32 -12.03 -3.84 -2.56
N ALA A 33 -10.79 -3.42 -2.31
CA ALA A 33 -9.60 -4.07 -2.87
C ALA A 33 -9.42 -5.50 -2.34
N GLU A 34 -9.63 -5.72 -1.05
CA GLU A 34 -9.62 -7.06 -0.43
C GLU A 34 -10.71 -7.95 -1.04
N GLU A 35 -11.95 -7.46 -1.12
CA GLU A 35 -13.09 -8.18 -1.72
C GLU A 35 -12.85 -8.52 -3.21
N ALA A 36 -12.11 -7.67 -3.93
CA ALA A 36 -11.71 -7.89 -5.32
C ALA A 36 -10.54 -8.90 -5.46
N GLY A 37 -9.95 -9.37 -4.36
CA GLY A 37 -8.87 -10.36 -4.36
C GLY A 37 -7.46 -9.76 -4.45
N ALA A 38 -7.27 -8.49 -4.07
CA ALA A 38 -5.94 -7.93 -3.91
C ALA A 38 -5.16 -8.68 -2.80
N VAL A 39 -3.89 -8.97 -3.04
CA VAL A 39 -3.03 -9.66 -2.03
C VAL A 39 -2.47 -8.70 -0.99
N ALA A 40 -2.47 -7.40 -1.29
CA ALA A 40 -2.11 -6.31 -0.38
C ALA A 40 -2.67 -4.99 -0.91
N VAL A 41 -2.65 -3.95 -0.07
CA VAL A 41 -2.99 -2.57 -0.43
C VAL A 41 -1.82 -1.62 -0.17
N MET A 42 -1.76 -0.53 -0.93
CA MET A 42 -0.83 0.57 -0.74
C MET A 42 -1.61 1.81 -0.29
N ALA A 43 -1.54 2.13 1.00
CA ALA A 43 -2.23 3.28 1.58
C ALA A 43 -1.52 4.60 1.24
N LEU A 44 -2.24 5.52 0.62
CA LEU A 44 -1.71 6.79 0.11
C LEU A 44 -2.59 7.96 0.54
N GLU A 45 -2.00 9.16 0.55
CA GLU A 45 -2.79 10.37 0.78
C GLU A 45 -3.72 10.65 -0.40
N ARG A 46 -3.19 10.45 -1.62
CA ARG A 46 -3.86 10.66 -2.91
C ARG A 46 -3.34 9.64 -3.91
N VAL A 47 -4.17 9.23 -4.87
CA VAL A 47 -3.73 8.33 -5.94
C VAL A 47 -2.78 9.05 -6.91
N PRO A 48 -1.89 8.33 -7.62
CA PRO A 48 -0.92 8.95 -8.53
C PRO A 48 -1.53 9.86 -9.59
N ALA A 49 -2.74 9.57 -10.06
CA ALA A 49 -3.46 10.41 -11.02
C ALA A 49 -3.76 11.81 -10.45
N ASP A 50 -4.21 11.88 -9.20
CA ASP A 50 -4.52 13.14 -8.52
C ASP A 50 -3.25 13.92 -8.17
N ILE A 51 -2.20 13.22 -7.71
CA ILE A 51 -0.89 13.83 -7.45
C ILE A 51 -0.36 14.54 -8.70
N ARG A 52 -0.49 13.90 -9.88
CA ARG A 52 -0.04 14.50 -11.15
C ARG A 52 -0.91 15.68 -11.58
N LYS A 53 -2.21 15.62 -11.33
CA LYS A 53 -3.18 16.66 -11.72
C LYS A 53 -3.07 17.90 -10.85
N GLU A 54 -2.94 17.72 -9.53
CA GLU A 54 -2.90 18.81 -8.55
C GLU A 54 -1.50 19.42 -8.42
N GLY A 55 -0.45 18.62 -8.71
CA GLY A 55 0.93 19.03 -8.52
C GLY A 55 1.31 19.22 -7.04
N GLY A 56 2.36 20.00 -6.80
CA GLY A 56 2.88 20.26 -5.46
C GLY A 56 3.79 19.14 -4.92
N VAL A 57 3.99 19.13 -3.61
CA VAL A 57 4.90 18.20 -2.92
C VAL A 57 4.14 17.02 -2.34
N ALA A 58 4.39 15.81 -2.86
CA ALA A 58 3.89 14.57 -2.29
C ALA A 58 4.81 14.08 -1.17
N ARG A 59 4.23 13.69 -0.02
CA ARG A 59 4.93 13.13 1.14
C ARG A 59 4.30 11.79 1.52
N MET A 60 4.86 11.15 2.55
CA MET A 60 4.24 9.99 3.19
C MET A 60 2.81 10.34 3.66
N ALA A 61 1.89 9.38 3.57
CA ALA A 61 0.59 9.48 4.21
C ALA A 61 0.75 9.65 5.72
N ASP A 62 -0.21 10.34 6.35
CA ASP A 62 -0.23 10.42 7.81
C ASP A 62 -0.35 9.00 8.41
N PRO A 63 0.45 8.62 9.43
CA PRO A 63 0.34 7.31 10.06
C PRO A 63 -1.07 6.93 10.49
N THR A 64 -1.88 7.90 10.94
CA THR A 64 -3.28 7.66 11.33
C THR A 64 -4.13 7.13 10.17
N LYS A 65 -3.85 7.56 8.94
CA LYS A 65 -4.51 7.08 7.72
C LYS A 65 -4.07 5.66 7.33
N ILE A 66 -2.89 5.24 7.77
CA ILE A 66 -2.38 3.88 7.54
C ILE A 66 -2.93 2.90 8.59
N GLU A 67 -3.22 3.39 9.80
CA GLU A 67 -3.78 2.60 10.91
C GLU A 67 -5.29 2.33 10.78
N GLU A 68 -6.01 3.20 10.06
CA GLU A 68 -7.45 3.10 9.74
C GLU A 68 -7.77 1.95 8.78
#